data_AF-A0A830BH04-F1
#
_entry.id   AF-A0A830BH04-F1
#
_cell.length_a   1.000
_cell.length_b   1.000
_cell.length_c   1.000
_cell.angle_alpha   90.00
_cell.angle_beta   90.00
_cell.angle_gamma   90.00
#
_symmetry.space_group_name_H-M   'P 1'
#
loop_
_entity.id
_entity.type
_entity.pdbx_description
1 polymer ?
#
loop_
_entity_poly.entity_id
_entity_poly.type
_entity_poly.pdbx_seq_one_letter_code
_entity_poly.pdbx_strand_id
1 'polypeptide(L)' 'MTVKSVSFTNTQNGVRIKAWGGPSKGFVRDVLFQHAIMTNVQNPILIDQNYCPHNENCPRQVQIHKFSGYTYLL' A
#
# COMPACT_ATOMS: atom_id res chain seq x y z
N MET A 1 5.57 7.96 -9.64
CA MET A 1 5.30 6.69 -10.32
C MET A 1 3.83 6.62 -10.65
N THR A 2 3.44 6.21 -11.86
CA THR A 2 2.03 6.15 -12.25
C THR A 2 1.67 4.75 -12.73
N VAL A 3 0.59 4.20 -12.20
CA VAL A 3 -0.06 2.98 -12.69
C VAL A 3 -1.41 3.41 -13.27
N LYS A 4 -1.63 3.14 -14.55
CA LYS A 4 -2.81 3.62 -15.27
C LYS A 4 -3.50 2.48 -16.02
N SER A 5 -4.83 2.52 -16.06
CA SER A 5 -5.65 1.62 -16.89
C SER A 5 -5.42 0.13 -16.57
N VAL A 6 -5.69 -0.23 -15.32
CA VAL A 6 -5.53 -1.59 -14.80
C VAL A 6 -6.88 -2.14 -14.34
N SER A 7 -7.09 -3.45 -14.49
CA SER A 7 -8.29 -4.13 -13.98
C SER A 7 -7.87 -5.25 -13.03
N PHE A 8 -8.45 -5.26 -11.84
CA PHE A 8 -8.30 -6.31 -10.85
C PHE A 8 -9.64 -7.02 -10.68
N THR A 9 -9.66 -8.34 -10.87
CA THR A 9 -10.89 -9.14 -10.79
C THR A 9 -10.68 -10.35 -9.90
N ASN A 10 -11.57 -10.58 -8.93
CA ASN A 10 -11.52 -11.72 -8.00
C ASN A 10 -10.18 -11.84 -7.25
N THR A 11 -9.54 -10.71 -6.91
CA THR A 11 -8.25 -10.71 -6.22
C THR A 11 -8.39 -10.39 -4.73
N GLN A 12 -7.43 -10.84 -3.93
CA GLN A 12 -7.36 -10.44 -2.53
C GLN A 12 -7.03 -8.93 -2.39
N ASN A 13 -6.17 -8.40 -3.24
CA ASN A 13 -5.80 -6.98 -3.21
C ASN A 13 -5.86 -6.39 -4.62
N GLY A 14 -6.24 -5.13 -4.72
CA GLY A 14 -6.09 -4.34 -5.93
C GLY A 14 -4.68 -3.77 -5.96
N VAL A 15 -4.55 -2.52 -5.54
CA VAL A 15 -3.23 -1.87 -5.39
C VAL A 15 -2.75 -1.99 -3.95
N ARG A 16 -1.49 -2.39 -3.77
CA ARG A 16 -0.87 -2.53 -2.45
C ARG A 16 0.49 -1.87 -2.40
N ILE A 17 0.69 -0.97 -1.45
CA ILE A 17 2.00 -0.41 -1.08
C ILE A 17 2.42 -1.05 0.24
N LYS A 18 3.62 -1.63 0.29
CA LYS A 18 4.18 -2.27 1.49
C LYS A 18 5.52 -1.65 1.85
N ALA A 19 5.71 -1.28 3.10
CA ALA A 19 6.99 -0.86 3.66
C ALA A 19 7.36 -1.79 4.81
N TRP A 20 8.63 -2.20 4.85
CA TRP A 20 9.17 -3.01 5.94
C TRP A 20 8.97 -2.30 7.28
N GLY A 21 8.47 -3.02 8.29
CA GLY A 21 8.21 -2.45 9.61
C GLY A 21 9.44 -1.99 10.40
N GLY A 22 10.64 -2.24 9.88
CA GLY A 22 11.91 -1.90 10.53
C GLY A 22 12.46 -0.56 10.08
N PRO A 23 13.55 -0.11 10.71
CA PRO A 23 14.24 1.10 10.28
C PRO A 23 14.55 1.06 8.78
N SER A 24 14.06 2.05 8.06
CA SER A 24 14.22 2.21 6.62
C SER A 24 14.59 3.65 6.33
N LYS A 25 15.55 3.86 5.41
CA LYS A 25 15.86 5.19 4.86
C LYS A 25 15.10 5.49 3.57
N GLY A 26 14.35 4.51 3.06
CA GLY A 26 13.61 4.62 1.80
C GLY A 26 12.28 5.36 2.00
N PHE A 27 11.91 6.18 1.01
CA PHE A 27 10.63 6.87 0.96
C PHE A 27 9.91 6.56 -0.35
N VAL A 28 8.57 6.51 -0.27
CA VAL A 28 7.68 6.40 -1.44
C VAL A 28 6.84 7.66 -1.47
N ARG A 29 6.91 8.40 -2.59
CA ARG A 29 6.13 9.62 -2.81
C ARG A 29 5.67 9.70 -4.26
N ASP A 30 4.67 10.55 -4.50
CA ASP A 30 4.18 10.86 -5.85
C ASP A 30 3.75 9.61 -6.63
N VAL A 31 3.00 8.71 -5.96
CA VAL A 31 2.41 7.51 -6.56
C VAL A 31 0.97 7.80 -6.96
N LEU A 32 0.66 7.64 -8.25
CA LEU A 32 -0.67 7.82 -8.81
C LEU A 32 -1.21 6.49 -9.35
N PHE A 33 -2.39 6.09 -8.87
CA PHE A 33 -3.17 5.02 -9.48
C PHE A 33 -4.36 5.66 -10.20
N GLN A 34 -4.47 5.47 -11.51
CA GLN A 34 -5.50 6.12 -12.32
C GLN A 34 -6.24 5.11 -13.20
N HIS A 35 -7.57 5.25 -13.32
CA HIS A 35 -8.42 4.34 -14.11
C HIS A 35 -8.24 2.87 -13.71
N ALA A 36 -8.25 2.60 -12.41
CA ALA A 36 -8.22 1.23 -11.90
C ALA A 36 -9.64 0.70 -11.73
N ILE A 37 -9.96 -0.38 -12.44
CA ILE A 37 -11.24 -1.09 -12.30
C ILE A 37 -11.06 -2.21 -11.28
N MET A 38 -11.93 -2.27 -10.28
CA MET A 38 -11.88 -3.24 -9.19
C MET A 38 -13.19 -4.04 -9.17
N THR A 39 -13.14 -5.30 -9.58
CA THR A 39 -14.31 -6.19 -9.63
C THR A 39 -14.13 -7.35 -8.65
N ASN A 40 -14.96 -7.41 -7.60
CA ASN A 40 -14.85 -8.44 -6.56
C ASN A 40 -13.43 -8.55 -5.96
N VAL A 41 -12.83 -7.39 -5.64
CA VAL A 41 -11.51 -7.31 -5.02
C VAL A 41 -11.68 -7.12 -3.52
N GLN A 42 -11.09 -7.99 -2.70
CA GLN A 42 -11.31 -7.96 -1.25
C GLN A 42 -10.72 -6.70 -0.59
N ASN A 43 -9.52 -6.29 -1.02
CA ASN A 43 -8.84 -5.08 -0.53
C ASN A 43 -8.43 -4.19 -1.73
N PRO A 44 -9.32 -3.34 -2.26
CA PRO A 44 -9.03 -2.56 -3.47
C PRO A 44 -7.77 -1.69 -3.37
N ILE A 45 -7.54 -1.08 -2.21
CA ILE A 45 -6.35 -0.26 -1.91
C ILE A 45 -5.85 -0.62 -0.50
N LEU A 46 -4.59 -1.02 -0.38
CA LEU A 46 -3.95 -1.34 0.90
C LEU A 46 -2.59 -0.67 1.03
N ILE A 47 -2.37 0.10 2.10
CA ILE A 47 -1.07 0.67 2.46
C ILE A 47 -0.65 0.07 3.79
N ASP A 48 0.42 -0.72 3.75
CA ASP A 48 0.93 -1.49 4.88
C ASP A 48 2.34 -1.01 5.21
N GLN A 49 2.46 -0.14 6.22
CA GLN A 49 3.76 0.40 6.66
C GLN A 49 4.48 -0.46 7.70
N ASN A 50 3.87 -1.56 8.12
CA ASN A 50 4.47 -2.49 9.06
C ASN A 50 4.52 -3.88 8.44
N TYR A 51 4.88 -3.95 7.16
CA TYR A 51 4.92 -5.20 6.43
C TYR A 51 5.98 -6.09 7.06
N CYS A 52 5.53 -7.21 7.63
CA CYS A 52 6.36 -8.26 8.15
C CYS A 52 5.82 -9.60 7.63
N PRO A 53 6.44 -10.20 6.60
CA PRO A 53 5.98 -11.45 6.06
C PRO A 53 6.12 -12.57 7.10
N HIS A 54 5.12 -13.43 7.16
CA HIS A 54 5.07 -14.61 8.05
C HIS A 54 5.17 -14.33 9.56
N ASN A 55 5.13 -13.06 9.96
CA ASN A 55 5.44 -12.62 11.31
C ASN A 55 6.81 -13.08 11.84
N GLU A 56 7.75 -13.39 10.95
CA GLU A 56 9.08 -13.87 11.31
C GLU A 56 10.06 -12.70 11.38
N ASN A 57 10.80 -12.60 12.49
CA ASN A 57 11.78 -11.54 12.74
C ASN A 57 11.23 -10.12 12.59
N CYS A 58 9.95 -9.91 12.94
CA CYS A 58 9.36 -8.59 12.88
C CYS A 58 10.05 -7.64 13.86
N PRO A 59 10.39 -6.43 13.41
CA PRO A 59 10.86 -5.38 14.30
C PRO A 59 9.74 -5.04 15.30
N ARG A 60 10.04 -5.18 16.59
CA ARG A 60 9.10 -4.89 17.71
C ARG A 60 8.85 -3.40 17.93
N GLN A 61 9.30 -2.52 17.01
CA GLN A 61 9.17 -1.09 17.16
C GLN A 61 7.88 -0.60 16.52
N VAL A 62 6.96 -0.11 17.37
CA VAL A 62 5.76 0.60 16.94
C VAL A 62 6.21 1.89 16.23
N GLN A 63 6.27 1.86 14.91
CA GLN A 63 6.57 3.05 14.13
C GLN A 63 5.33 3.94 14.06
N ILE A 64 5.26 4.94 14.93
CA ILE A 64 4.29 6.04 14.81
C ILE A 64 4.82 6.99 13.74
N HIS A 65 4.62 6.66 12.46
CA HIS A 65 4.82 7.62 11.39
C HIS A 65 3.52 8.38 11.19
N LYS A 66 3.50 9.67 11.58
CA LYS A 66 2.38 10.56 11.26
C LYS A 66 2.24 10.65 9.75
N PHE A 67 1.11 10.22 9.22
CA PHE A 67 0.75 10.42 7.83
C PHE A 67 0.09 11.78 7.67
N SER A 68 0.62 12.64 6.79
CA SER A 68 -0.04 13.86 6.35
C SER A 68 -0.27 13.81 4.84
N GLY A 69 -1.54 13.88 4.43
CA GLY A 69 -1.94 14.17 3.05
C GLY A 69 -2.20 12.93 2.18
N TYR A 70 -3.41 12.37 2.25
CA TYR A 70 -3.98 11.60 1.15
C TYR A 70 -5.18 12.37 0.59
N THR A 71 -5.09 12.79 -0.67
CA THR A 71 -6.23 13.32 -1.42
C THR A 71 -6.80 12.20 -2.27
N TYR A 72 -8.01 11.76 -1.94
CA TYR A 72 -8.79 10.89 -2.81
C TYR A 72 -9.64 11.80 -3.70
N LEU A 73 -9.36 11.82 -5.01
CA LEU A 73 -10.30 12.31 -6.00
C LEU A 73 -11.08 11.09 -6.49
N LEU A 74 -12.37 11.04 -6.13
CA LEU A 74 -13.34 10.11 -6.70
C LEU A 74 -13.60 10.45 -8.17
#